data_AF-A0A938KK99-F1
#
_entry.id   AF-A0A938KK99-F1
#
_cell.length_a   1.000
_cell.length_b   1.000
_cell.length_c   1.000
_cell.angle_alpha   90.00
_cell.angle_beta   90.00
_cell.angle_gamma   90.00
#
_symmetry.space_group_name_H-M   'P 1'
#
loop_
_entity.id
_entity.type
_entity.pdbx_description
1 polymer ?
#
loop_
_entity_poly.entity_id
_entity_poly.type
_entity_poly.pdbx_seq_one_letter_code
_entity_poly.pdbx_strand_id
1 'polypeptide(L)'
;MKTRIGLVSSQAFGRSKTAYVEVADAAELLAELQKAGAQRAVLFWRDRFGDGHTEGEPFPVNTLNDTHFKWAAAPGKDGMRGIFYDRRG
;
A
#
# COMPACT_ATOMS: atom_id res chain seq x y z
N MET A 1 1.04 16.78 -8.97
CA MET A 1 2.32 16.05 -8.94
C MET A 1 2.00 14.62 -8.58
N LYS A 2 2.47 13.64 -9.35
CA LYS A 2 2.21 12.22 -9.05
C LYS A 2 3.25 11.70 -8.05
N THR A 3 2.79 10.89 -7.11
CA THR A 3 3.64 10.22 -6.13
C THR A 3 3.70 8.74 -6.44
N ARG A 4 4.90 8.18 -6.34
CA ARG A 4 5.12 6.75 -6.51
C ARG A 4 4.82 6.02 -5.20
N ILE A 5 3.78 5.19 -5.20
CA ILE A 5 3.36 4.40 -4.03
C ILE A 5 3.60 2.91 -4.31
N GLY A 6 4.15 2.19 -3.34
CA GLY A 6 4.29 0.74 -3.40
C GLY A 6 3.01 0.01 -2.96
N LEU A 7 2.38 -0.75 -3.84
CA LEU A 7 1.33 -1.69 -3.52
C LEU A 7 1.94 -3.07 -3.26
N VAL A 8 1.80 -3.58 -2.05
CA VAL A 8 2.38 -4.83 -1.59
C VAL A 8 1.30 -5.89 -1.45
N SER A 9 1.51 -7.06 -2.01
CA SER A 9 0.59 -8.19 -1.86
C SER A 9 1.34 -9.43 -1.42
N SER A 10 0.66 -10.29 -0.66
CA SER A 10 1.16 -11.62 -0.35
C SER A 10 1.23 -12.47 -1.62
N GLN A 11 2.27 -13.28 -1.72
CA GLN A 11 2.42 -14.35 -2.69
C GLN A 11 2.51 -15.69 -1.96
N ALA A 12 2.40 -16.78 -2.73
CA ALA A 12 2.64 -18.12 -2.21
C ALA A 12 4.01 -18.21 -1.51
N PHE A 13 4.09 -19.09 -0.51
CA PHE A 13 5.34 -19.39 0.22
C PHE A 13 5.92 -18.21 1.01
N GLY A 14 5.05 -17.36 1.59
CA GLY A 14 5.47 -16.29 2.51
C GLY A 14 6.22 -15.13 1.86
N ARG A 15 6.21 -15.04 0.53
CA ARG A 15 6.83 -13.95 -0.22
C ARG A 15 5.86 -12.79 -0.37
N SER A 16 6.38 -11.58 -0.56
CA SER A 16 5.59 -10.41 -0.91
C SER A 16 6.03 -9.87 -2.27
N LYS A 17 5.07 -9.42 -3.08
CA LYS A 17 5.34 -8.70 -4.33
C LYS A 17 4.96 -7.24 -4.15
N THR A 18 5.89 -6.36 -4.52
CA THR A 18 5.65 -4.92 -4.59
C THR A 18 5.45 -4.51 -6.05
N ALA A 19 4.32 -3.87 -6.34
CA ALA A 19 4.08 -3.14 -7.59
C ALA A 19 4.10 -1.65 -7.28
N TYR A 20 4.78 -0.84 -8.09
CA TYR A 20 4.77 0.60 -7.90
C TYR A 20 3.74 1.24 -8.83
N VAL A 21 2.90 2.12 -8.28
CA VAL A 21 1.92 2.90 -9.03
C VAL A 21 2.21 4.39 -8.87
N GLU A 22 1.95 5.17 -9.91
CA GLU A 22 2.09 6.62 -9.89
C GLU A 22 0.71 7.25 -9.80
N VAL A 23 0.41 7.84 -8.65
CA VAL A 23 -0.92 8.33 -8.31
C VAL A 23 -0.86 9.77 -7.82
N ALA A 24 -1.82 10.59 -8.24
CA ALA A 24 -1.90 12.00 -7.84
C ALA A 24 -2.59 12.21 -6.49
N ASP A 25 -3.55 11.35 -6.15
CA ASP A 25 -4.42 11.50 -4.98
C ASP A 25 -4.95 10.15 -4.46
N ALA A 26 -5.79 10.23 -3.42
CA ALA A 26 -6.44 9.08 -2.81
C ALA A 26 -7.40 8.35 -3.76
N ALA A 27 -8.06 9.05 -4.68
CA ALA A 27 -9.01 8.44 -5.62
C ALA A 27 -8.30 7.61 -6.69
N GLU A 28 -7.16 8.10 -7.22
CA GLU A 28 -6.32 7.32 -8.12
C GLU A 28 -5.73 6.09 -7.40
N LEU A 29 -5.27 6.24 -6.15
CA LEU A 29 -4.79 5.11 -5.35
C LEU A 29 -5.86 4.05 -5.10
N LEU A 30 -7.09 4.48 -4.80
CA LEU A 30 -8.26 3.61 -4.67
C LEU A 30 -8.51 2.84 -5.97
N ALA A 31 -8.51 3.53 -7.12
CA ALA A 31 -8.73 2.90 -8.41
C ALA A 31 -7.66 1.84 -8.73
N GLU A 32 -6.39 2.11 -8.43
CA GLU A 32 -5.30 1.13 -8.60
C GLU A 32 -5.44 -0.09 -7.68
N LEU A 33 -5.85 0.11 -6.42
CA LEU A 33 -6.14 -0.99 -5.49
C LEU A 33 -7.33 -1.84 -5.96
N GLN A 34 -8.40 -1.21 -6.45
CA GLN A 34 -9.57 -1.91 -7.00
C GLN A 34 -9.22 -2.70 -8.26
N LYS A 35 -8.45 -2.13 -9.19
CA LYS A 35 -7.92 -2.83 -10.37
C LYS A 35 -7.07 -4.04 -9.98
N ALA A 36 -6.35 -3.94 -8.86
CA ALA A 36 -5.54 -5.03 -8.31
C ALA A 36 -6.36 -6.11 -7.57
N GLY A 37 -7.68 -5.95 -7.47
CA GLY A 37 -8.59 -6.86 -6.77
C GLY A 37 -8.53 -6.75 -5.25
N ALA A 38 -8.05 -5.62 -4.72
CA ALA A 38 -7.93 -5.43 -3.28
C ALA A 38 -9.30 -5.18 -2.62
N GLN A 39 -9.63 -5.95 -1.58
CA GLN A 39 -10.81 -5.69 -0.74
C GLN A 39 -10.44 -5.01 0.58
N ARG A 40 -9.30 -5.42 1.15
CA ARG A 40 -8.74 -4.86 2.39
C ARG A 40 -7.31 -4.42 2.17
N ALA A 41 -6.95 -3.34 2.85
CA ALA A 41 -5.63 -2.74 2.81
C ALA A 41 -5.16 -2.39 4.23
N VAL A 42 -3.86 -2.27 4.40
CA VAL A 42 -3.23 -1.76 5.63
C VAL A 42 -2.00 -0.94 5.23
N LEU A 43 -1.67 0.06 6.04
CA LEU A 43 -0.46 0.85 5.83
C LEU A 43 0.75 -0.05 6.03
N PHE A 44 1.73 0.06 5.14
CA PHE A 44 2.89 -0.82 5.12
C PHE A 44 4.17 -0.01 4.94
N TRP A 45 5.22 -0.41 5.63
CA TRP A 45 6.55 0.13 5.44
C TRP A 45 7.61 -0.96 5.51
N ARG A 46 8.76 -0.70 4.89
CA ARG A 46 9.96 -1.54 5.02
C ARG A 46 11.06 -0.75 5.68
N ASP A 47 11.70 -1.39 6.65
CA ASP A 47 12.89 -0.84 7.28
C ASP A 47 14.16 -1.03 6.41
N ARG A 48 15.28 -0.53 6.91
CA ARG A 48 16.61 -0.63 6.27
C ARG A 48 17.13 -2.07 6.10
N PHE A 49 16.58 -3.03 6.83
CA PHE A 49 16.96 -4.46 6.73
C PHE A 49 16.08 -5.21 5.74
N GLY A 50 15.01 -4.57 5.26
CA GLY A 50 14.06 -5.12 4.29
C GLY A 50 12.86 -5.81 4.95
N ASP A 51 12.75 -5.74 6.28
CA ASP A 51 11.62 -6.32 7.01
C ASP A 51 10.37 -5.48 6.81
N GLY A 52 9.27 -6.16 6.51
CA GLY A 52 7.97 -5.54 6.24
C GLY A 52 7.15 -5.39 7.51
N HIS A 53 6.68 -4.18 7.76
CA HIS A 53 5.87 -3.83 8.92
C HIS A 53 4.55 -3.22 8.49
N THR A 54 3.49 -3.49 9.25
CA THR A 54 2.17 -2.86 9.04
C THR A 54 1.91 -1.84 10.15
N GLU A 55 1.23 -0.75 9.80
CA GLU A 55 0.86 0.31 10.75
C GLU A 55 -0.66 0.49 10.79
N GLY A 56 -1.22 0.52 12.00
CA GLY A 56 -2.66 0.61 12.22
C GLY A 56 -3.43 -0.67 11.91
N GLU A 57 -4.76 -0.57 11.94
CA GLU A 57 -5.66 -1.68 11.66
C GLU A 57 -5.94 -1.81 10.16
N PRO A 58 -6.11 -3.04 9.63
CA PRO A 58 -6.53 -3.24 8.25
C PRO A 58 -7.91 -2.63 7.99
N PHE A 59 -8.02 -1.80 6.96
CA PHE A 59 -9.23 -1.11 6.57
C PHE A 59 -9.78 -1.62 5.22
N PRO A 60 -11.10 -1.53 4.99
CA PRO A 60 -11.68 -1.77 3.67
C PRO A 60 -11.13 -0.78 2.63
N VAL A 61 -10.83 -1.24 1.42
CA VAL A 61 -10.23 -0.37 0.38
C VAL A 61 -11.14 0.82 0.03
N ASN A 62 -12.47 0.66 0.09
CA ASN A 62 -13.43 1.74 -0.14
C ASN A 62 -13.44 2.83 0.95
N THR A 63 -12.79 2.62 2.10
CA THR A 63 -12.61 3.65 3.14
C THR A 63 -11.26 4.35 3.04
N LEU A 64 -10.48 4.08 1.97
CA LEU A 64 -9.24 4.80 1.71
C LEU A 64 -9.54 6.30 1.58
N ASN A 65 -8.68 7.12 2.20
CA ASN A 65 -8.88 8.56 2.30
C ASN A 65 -7.53 9.28 2.19
N ASP A 66 -7.57 10.60 2.20
CA ASP A 66 -6.39 11.46 2.09
C ASP A 66 -5.34 11.22 3.17
N THR A 67 -5.74 10.82 4.39
CA THR A 67 -4.80 10.51 5.47
C THR A 67 -3.97 9.28 5.11
N HIS A 68 -4.61 8.21 4.63
CA HIS A 68 -3.92 7.01 4.16
C HIS A 68 -3.00 7.31 2.97
N PHE A 69 -3.49 8.10 2.01
CA PHE A 69 -2.70 8.52 0.85
C PHE A 69 -1.47 9.32 1.26
N LYS A 70 -1.64 10.35 2.10
CA LYS A 70 -0.52 11.18 2.58
C LYS A 70 0.49 10.36 3.37
N TRP A 71 0.04 9.39 4.17
CA TRP A 71 0.95 8.50 4.90
C TRP A 71 1.80 7.66 3.94
N ALA A 72 1.17 7.05 2.92
CA ALA A 72 1.85 6.20 1.95
C ALA A 72 2.72 6.98 0.95
N ALA A 73 2.35 8.23 0.66
CA ALA A 73 3.08 9.16 -0.18
C ALA A 73 4.28 9.83 0.53
N ALA A 74 4.31 9.80 1.87
CA ALA A 74 5.41 10.36 2.63
C ALA A 74 6.71 9.58 2.39
N PRO A 75 7.89 10.22 2.60
CA PRO A 75 9.18 9.55 2.49
C PRO A 75 9.22 8.25 3.30
N GLY A 76 9.87 7.23 2.74
CA GLY A 76 10.03 5.93 3.38
C GLY A 76 10.61 6.07 4.79
N LYS A 77 10.04 5.33 5.76
CA LYS A 77 10.64 5.21 7.10
C LYS A 77 11.81 4.24 6.98
N ASP A 78 13.02 4.78 6.81
CA ASP A 78 14.28 4.02 6.62
C ASP A 78 14.35 3.12 5.37
N GLY A 79 13.34 3.16 4.49
CA GLY A 79 13.28 2.37 3.27
C GLY A 79 12.11 2.79 2.37
N MET A 80 10.93 2.20 2.59
CA MET A 80 9.75 2.40 1.74
C MET A 80 8.46 2.51 2.55
N ARG A 81 7.52 3.35 2.10
CA ARG A 81 6.12 3.35 2.53
C ARG A 81 5.20 2.97 1.38
N GLY A 82 4.09 2.34 1.72
CA GLY A 82 3.15 1.81 0.75
C GLY A 82 1.89 1.27 1.39
N ILE A 83 1.13 0.53 0.60
CA ILE A 83 -0.11 -0.12 1.02
C ILE A 83 0.06 -1.62 0.83
N PHE A 84 -0.09 -2.39 1.91
CA PHE A 84 -0.24 -3.83 1.80
C PHE A 84 -1.72 -4.16 1.60
N TYR A 85 -2.03 -5.06 0.67
CA TYR A 85 -3.39 -5.47 0.37
C TYR A 85 -3.48 -6.99 0.17
N ASP A 86 -4.64 -7.54 0.52
CA ASP A 86 -4.98 -8.93 0.22
C ASP A 86 -5.87 -9.00 -1.03
N ARG A 87 -5.62 -10.01 -1.87
CA ARG A 87 -6.43 -10.36 -3.03
C ARG A 87 -7.50 -11.40 -2.72
N ARG A 88 -7.44 -12.06 -1.55
CA ARG A 88 -8.42 -13.07 -1.14
C ARG A 88 -9.71 -12.39 -0.68
N GLY A 89 -10.62 -12.24 -1.63
CA GLY A 89 -12.05 -12.51 -1.42
C GLY A 89 -12.36 -13.94 -1.83
#